data_AF-A0A7C4CAZ0-F1
#
_entry.id   AF-A0A7C4CAZ0-F1
#
_cell.length_a   1.000
_cell.length_b   1.000
_cell.length_c   1.000
_cell.angle_alpha   90.00
_cell.angle_beta   90.00
_cell.angle_gamma   90.00
#
_symmetry.space_group_name_H-M   'P 1'
#
loop_
_entity.id
_entity.type
_entity.pdbx_description
1 polymer ?
#
loop_
_entity_poly.entity_id
_entity_poly.type
_entity_poly.pdbx_seq_one_letter_code
_entity_poly.pdbx_strand_id
1 'polypeptide(L)'
;MQTFRARSSHEALAEVKKALGPDAVILGTRFVQPPGLRALVTTPWVEITAGPPGAAGPAPRLRATPPPESDRPAAPPARDPAAPALP
;
A
#
# COMPACT_ATOMS: atom_id res chain seq x y z
N MET A 1 8.76 -6.26 18.15
CA MET A 1 8.91 -5.55 16.86
C MET A 1 10.27 -4.86 16.86
N GLN A 2 11.02 -4.91 15.76
CA GLN A 2 12.33 -4.26 15.60
C GLN A 2 12.35 -3.46 14.29
N THR A 3 13.08 -2.35 14.26
CA THR A 3 13.25 -1.49 13.07
C THR A 3 14.66 -1.63 12.52
N PHE A 4 14.75 -1.89 11.22
CA PHE A 4 16.00 -2.07 10.48
C PHE A 4 16.13 -0.95 9.45
N ARG A 5 17.30 -0.32 9.40
CA ARG A 5 17.58 0.84 8.53
C ARG A 5 18.72 0.50 7.60
N ALA A 6 18.50 0.62 6.29
CA ALA A 6 19.56 0.36 5.31
C ALA A 6 19.53 1.34 4.14
N ARG A 7 20.60 1.32 3.34
CA ARG A 7 20.74 2.12 2.11
C ARG A 7 19.80 1.63 0.99
N SER A 8 19.33 0.38 1.09
CA SER A 8 18.43 -0.23 0.11
C SER A 8 17.44 -1.18 0.80
N SER A 9 16.30 -1.41 0.15
CA SER A 9 15.31 -2.39 0.64
C SER A 9 15.92 -3.79 0.73
N HIS A 10 16.80 -4.16 -0.21
CA HIS A 10 17.45 -5.47 -0.21
C HIS A 10 18.30 -5.68 1.04
N GLU A 11 19.15 -4.70 1.38
CA GLU A 11 19.95 -4.78 2.61
C GLU A 11 19.07 -4.83 3.86
N ALA A 12 18.05 -3.99 3.94
CA ALA A 12 17.15 -4.00 5.10
C ALA A 12 16.46 -5.36 5.26
N LEU A 13 16.03 -6.00 4.16
CA LEU A 13 15.46 -7.35 4.18
C LEU A 13 16.49 -8.41 4.60
N ALA A 14 17.73 -8.27 4.16
CA ALA A 14 18.80 -9.19 4.54
C ALA A 14 19.08 -9.12 6.06
N GLU A 15 19.06 -7.92 6.64
CA GLU A 15 19.17 -7.75 8.10
C GLU A 15 17.97 -8.33 8.85
N VAL A 16 16.75 -8.07 8.36
CA VAL A 16 15.53 -8.65 8.92
C VAL A 16 15.63 -10.18 8.92
N LYS A 17 16.05 -10.78 7.80
CA LYS A 17 16.21 -12.24 7.68
C LYS A 17 17.27 -12.80 8.62
N LYS A 18 18.39 -12.09 8.80
CA LYS A 18 19.46 -12.50 9.74
C LYS A 18 19.01 -12.41 11.20
N ALA A 19 18.24 -11.38 11.55
CA ALA A 19 17.88 -11.11 12.94
C ALA A 19 16.62 -11.88 13.40
N LEU A 20 15.63 -12.03 12.54
CA LEU A 20 14.31 -12.59 12.88
C LEU A 20 14.01 -13.92 12.17
N GLY A 21 14.80 -14.28 11.16
CA GLY A 21 14.59 -15.47 10.34
C GLY A 21 13.78 -15.21 9.05
N PRO A 22 13.63 -16.24 8.21
CA PRO A 22 12.93 -16.14 6.92
C PRO A 22 11.42 -15.90 7.07
N ASP A 23 10.81 -16.34 8.17
CA ASP A 23 9.37 -16.19 8.46
C ASP A 23 9.02 -14.86 9.16
N ALA A 24 9.94 -13.91 9.16
CA ALA A 24 9.71 -12.59 9.75
C ALA A 24 8.59 -11.84 9.01
N VAL A 25 7.69 -11.23 9.77
CA VAL A 25 6.59 -10.43 9.20
C VAL A 25 7.02 -8.97 9.17
N ILE A 26 6.90 -8.34 8.00
CA ILE A 26 7.10 -6.91 7.84
C ILE A 26 5.81 -6.18 8.22
N LEU A 27 5.89 -5.30 9.21
CA LEU A 27 4.78 -4.48 9.69
C LEU A 27 4.69 -3.15 8.94
N GLY A 28 5.82 -2.62 8.47
CA GLY A 28 5.85 -1.34 7.77
C GLY A 28 7.18 -1.10 7.07
N THR A 29 7.11 -0.36 5.98
CA THR A 29 8.28 0.07 5.22
C THR A 29 8.12 1.54 4.87
N ARG A 30 9.15 2.34 5.14
CA ARG A 30 9.17 3.77 4.82
C ARG A 30 10.51 4.18 4.27
N PHE A 31 10.49 5.12 3.33
CA PHE A 31 11.70 5.79 2.87
C PHE A 31 11.93 7.03 3.75
N VAL A 32 13.12 7.12 4.32
CA VAL A 32 13.52 8.23 5.18
C VAL A 32 14.58 9.03 4.43
N GLN A 33 14.24 10.26 4.05
CA GLN A 33 15.23 11.21 3.55
C GLN A 33 15.94 11.87 4.74
N PRO A 34 17.28 12.00 4.72
CA PRO A 34 17.99 12.75 5.74
C PRO A 34 17.57 14.23 5.69
N PRO A 35 17.35 14.90 6.84
CA PRO A 35 16.90 16.28 6.86
C PRO A 35 17.96 17.27 6.34
N GLY A 36 17.49 18.39 5.77
CA GLY A 36 18.31 19.54 5.34
C GLY A 36 18.63 19.56 3.83
N LEU A 37 19.44 20.54 3.40
CA LEU A 37 19.89 20.71 2.01
C LEU A 37 20.64 19.49 1.43
N ARG A 38 21.06 18.56 2.30
CA ARG A 38 21.62 17.25 1.91
C ARG A 38 20.60 16.29 1.29
N ALA A 39 19.30 16.51 1.49
CA ALA A 39 18.24 15.72 0.86
C ALA A 39 18.28 15.81 -0.68
N LEU A 40 18.81 16.92 -1.23
CA LEU A 40 18.87 17.14 -2.68
C LEU A 40 19.99 16.34 -3.38
N VAL A 41 20.96 15.80 -2.62
CA VAL A 41 22.14 15.10 -3.16
C VAL A 41 22.27 13.66 -2.62
N THR A 42 21.57 13.32 -1.53
CA THR A 42 21.74 12.04 -0.85
C THR A 42 20.64 11.03 -1.19
N THR A 43 21.06 9.79 -1.44
CA THR A 43 20.17 8.64 -1.63
C THR A 43 19.27 8.42 -0.40
N PRO A 44 17.95 8.26 -0.59
CA PRO A 44 17.02 8.00 0.51
C PRO A 44 17.32 6.65 1.18
N TRP A 45 17.15 6.59 2.50
CA TRP A 45 17.34 5.37 3.29
C TRP A 45 16.01 4.63 3.41
N VAL A 46 16.05 3.32 3.58
CA VAL A 46 14.87 2.48 3.78
C VAL A 46 14.83 2.03 5.23
N GLU A 47 13.72 2.29 5.91
CA GLU A 47 13.43 1.75 7.23
C GLU A 47 12.32 0.70 7.14
N ILE A 48 12.59 -0.49 7.64
CA ILE A 48 11.67 -1.63 7.69
C ILE A 48 11.41 -1.99 9.14
N THR A 49 10.15 -1.96 9.56
CA THR A 49 9.71 -2.50 10.85
C THR A 49 9.30 -3.95 10.66
N ALA A 50 9.96 -4.87 11.35
CA ALA A 50 9.69 -6.30 11.28
C ALA A 50 9.48 -6.93 12.66
N GLY A 51 8.80 -8.06 12.70
CA GLY A 51 8.54 -8.83 13.91
C GLY A 51 8.61 -10.34 13.65
N PRO A 52 8.74 -11.16 14.71
CA PRO A 52 8.69 -12.61 14.58
C PRO A 52 7.33 -13.08 14.02
N PRO A 53 7.26 -14.31 13.47
CA PRO A 53 6.00 -14.89 13.00
C PRO A 53 4.94 -14.86 14.10
N GLY A 54 3.76 -14.31 13.80
CA GLY A 54 2.67 -14.11 14.77
C GLY A 54 2.68 -12.76 15.49
N ALA A 55 3.70 -11.92 15.31
CA ALA A 55 3.74 -10.58 15.89
C ALA A 55 2.82 -9.58 15.17
N ALA A 56 2.45 -9.85 13.91
CA ALA A 56 1.51 -9.02 13.17
C ALA A 56 0.07 -9.47 13.44
N GLY A 57 -0.68 -8.68 14.18
CA GLY A 57 -2.15 -8.75 14.20
C GLY A 57 -2.73 -8.25 12.86
N PRO A 58 -3.95 -8.63 12.49
CA PRO A 58 -4.58 -8.19 11.25
C PRO A 58 -4.64 -6.66 11.21
N ALA A 59 -3.93 -6.06 10.24
CA ALA A 59 -4.01 -4.62 10.02
C ALA A 59 -5.46 -4.24 9.66
N PRO A 60 -6.05 -3.19 10.24
CA PRO A 60 -7.36 -2.71 9.85
C PRO A 60 -7.32 -2.36 8.36
N ARG A 61 -8.08 -3.09 7.54
CA ARG A 61 -8.27 -2.70 6.13
C ARG A 61 -9.09 -1.41 6.15
N LEU A 62 -8.43 -0.27 5.93
CA LEU A 62 -9.12 0.97 5.63
C LEU A 62 -10.00 0.71 4.41
N ARG A 63 -11.32 0.73 4.60
CA ARG A 63 -12.26 0.75 3.48
C ARG A 63 -11.92 2.01 2.69
N ALA A 64 -11.46 1.83 1.45
CA ALA A 64 -11.38 2.93 0.52
C ALA A 64 -12.77 3.57 0.44
N THR A 65 -12.85 4.86 0.72
CA THR A 65 -14.05 5.64 0.45
C THR A 65 -14.29 5.52 -1.06
N PRO A 66 -15.49 5.09 -1.50
CA PRO A 66 -15.77 5.07 -2.94
C PRO A 66 -15.52 6.47 -3.50
N PRO A 67 -14.91 6.58 -4.70
CA PRO A 67 -14.73 7.88 -5.34
C PRO A 67 -16.10 8.59 -5.40
N PRO A 68 -16.16 9.91 -5.16
CA PRO A 68 -17.41 10.63 -5.34
C PRO A 68 -17.89 10.35 -6.76
N GLU A 69 -19.14 9.87 -6.86
CA GLU A 69 -19.85 9.66 -8.11
C GLU A 69 -20.13 11.03 -8.73
N SER A 70 -19.08 11.72 -9.14
CA SER A 70 -19.17 12.98 -9.87
C SER A 70 -19.26 12.63 -11.35
N ASP A 71 -20.48 12.74 -11.85
CA ASP A 71 -20.82 12.97 -13.25
C ASP A 71 -20.51 11.81 -14.21
N ARG A 72 -21.22 10.68 -14.05
CA ARG A 72 -21.67 9.99 -15.26
C ARG A 72 -22.93 10.70 -15.74
N PRO A 73 -22.96 11.27 -16.96
CA PRO A 73 -24.21 11.68 -17.57
C PRO A 73 -25.16 10.48 -17.54
N ALA A 74 -26.35 10.68 -16.96
CA ALA A 74 -27.38 9.65 -16.93
C ALA A 74 -27.57 9.12 -18.36
N ALA A 75 -27.35 7.81 -18.55
CA ALA A 75 -27.64 7.17 -19.81
C ALA A 75 -29.12 7.44 -20.16
N PRO A 76 -29.44 7.81 -21.41
CA PRO A 76 -30.83 8.02 -21.80
C PRO A 76 -31.62 6.72 -21.54
N PRO A 77 -32.87 6.81 -21.07
CA PRO A 77 -33.67 5.62 -20.81
C PRO A 77 -33.73 4.79 -22.10
N ALA A 78 -33.37 3.52 -21.99
CA ALA A 78 -33.54 2.57 -23.06
C ALA A 78 -35.00 2.61 -23.51
N ARG A 79 -35.25 2.97 -24.77
CA ARG A 79 -36.56 2.82 -25.40
C ARG A 79 -36.92 1.34 -25.31
N ASP A 80 -37.96 1.03 -24.55
CA ASP A 80 -38.61 -0.29 -24.56
C ASP A 80 -38.88 -0.72 -26.02
N PRO A 81 -38.35 -1.85 -26.51
CA PRO A 81 -38.86 -2.49 -27.70
C PRO A 81 -40.05 -3.37 -27.29
N ALA A 82 -41.14 -2.74 -26.84
CA ALA A 82 -42.35 -3.45 -26.45
C ALA A 82 -43.61 -2.66 -26.83
N ALA A 83 -43.85 -2.59 -28.14
CA ALA A 83 -45.21 -2.47 -28.66
C ALA A 83 -45.36 -3.51 -29.78
N PRO A 84 -45.97 -4.69 -29.50
CA PRO A 84 -46.44 -5.55 -30.56
C PRO A 84 -47.57 -4.83 -31.32
N ALA A 85 -47.49 -4.89 -32.63
CA ALA A 85 -48.55 -4.50 -33.54
C ALA A 85 -49.86 -5.21 -33.17
N LEU A 86 -50.98 -4.47 -33.26
CA LEU A 86 -52.31 -5.05 -33.25
C LEU A 86 -53.00 -4.73 -34.59
N PRO A 87 -53.83 -5.67 -35.11
CA PRO A 87 -54.31 -5.73 -36.49
C PRO A 87 -55.36 -4.67 -36.86
#